data_AF-A0A1J0GGA0-F1
#
_entry.id   AF-A0A1J0GGA0-F1
#
_cell.length_a   1.000
_cell.length_b   1.000
_cell.length_c   1.000
_cell.angle_alpha   90.00
_cell.angle_beta   90.00
_cell.angle_gamma   90.00
#
_symmetry.space_group_name_H-M   'P 1'
#
loop_
_entity.id
_entity.type
_entity.pdbx_description
1 polymer ?
#
loop_
_entity_poly.entity_id
_entity_poly.type
_entity_poly.pdbx_seq_one_letter_code
_entity_poly.pdbx_strand_id
1 'polypeptide(L)'
;MRRLKIQELMQINGMDYVIISYLKDDKIEKIGEINKLMNQDLPEQLFGDLEIIKNLNNSLENQDMPVTWKQGKVKCLVCKPTSDIIVGLFYNEYRALFDSIDFGKEINTKILNIYAK
;
A
#
# COMPACT_ATOMS: atom_id res chain seq x y z
N MET A 1 -8.50 -13.94 8.56
CA MET A 1 -9.61 -13.30 7.82
C MET A 1 -9.16 -12.07 7.01
N ARG A 2 -8.50 -11.07 7.61
CA ARG A 2 -8.04 -9.86 6.88
C ARG A 2 -7.08 -10.14 5.72
N ARG A 3 -6.08 -11.01 5.93
CA ARG A 3 -5.15 -11.44 4.87
C ARG A 3 -5.87 -11.93 3.61
N LEU A 4 -6.90 -12.77 3.77
CA LEU A 4 -7.70 -13.29 2.65
C LEU A 4 -8.44 -12.16 1.91
N LYS A 5 -9.06 -11.23 2.64
CA LYS A 5 -9.72 -10.05 2.04
C LYS A 5 -8.74 -9.16 1.26
N ILE A 6 -7.51 -9.00 1.77
CA ILE A 6 -6.45 -8.28 1.05
C ILE A 6 -6.04 -9.03 -0.20
N GLN A 7 -5.84 -10.35 -0.13
CA GLN A 7 -5.52 -11.17 -1.30
C GLN A 7 -6.60 -11.11 -2.38
N GLU A 8 -7.88 -11.18 -1.98
CA GLU A 8 -9.02 -11.03 -2.88
C GLU A 8 -9.04 -9.63 -3.53
N LEU A 9 -8.85 -8.58 -2.73
CA LEU A 9 -8.73 -7.21 -3.22
C LEU A 9 -7.57 -7.07 -4.23
N MET A 10 -6.42 -7.68 -3.95
CA MET A 10 -5.28 -7.66 -4.87
C MET A 10 -5.62 -8.32 -6.21
N GLN A 11 -6.24 -9.50 -6.17
CA GLN A 11 -6.62 -10.25 -7.37
C GLN A 11 -7.62 -9.48 -8.23
N ILE A 12 -8.68 -8.93 -7.62
CA ILE A 12 -9.73 -8.19 -8.33
C ILE A 12 -9.19 -6.92 -8.99
N ASN A 13 -8.23 -6.25 -8.34
CA ASN A 13 -7.79 -4.91 -8.75
C ASN A 13 -6.44 -4.89 -9.46
N GLY A 14 -5.85 -6.06 -9.74
CA GLY A 14 -4.59 -6.20 -10.46
C GLY A 14 -3.40 -5.64 -9.69
N MET A 15 -3.31 -5.99 -8.40
CA MET A 15 -2.16 -5.60 -7.57
C MET A 15 -1.18 -6.75 -7.43
N ASP A 16 0.09 -6.44 -7.67
CA ASP A 16 1.16 -7.42 -7.74
C ASP A 16 1.71 -7.75 -6.36
N TYR A 17 1.80 -6.74 -5.49
CA TYR A 17 2.49 -6.86 -4.21
C TYR A 17 1.93 -5.90 -3.16
N VAL A 18 1.82 -6.37 -1.91
CA VAL A 18 1.36 -5.56 -0.77
C VAL A 18 2.29 -5.77 0.41
N ILE A 19 2.62 -4.68 1.08
CA ILE A 19 3.31 -4.68 2.38
C ILE A 19 2.35 -4.10 3.42
N ILE A 20 2.16 -4.81 4.53
CA ILE A 20 1.38 -4.38 5.68
C ILE A 20 2.34 -4.30 6.86
N SER A 21 2.45 -3.14 7.48
CA SER A 21 3.29 -2.96 8.66
C SER A 21 2.43 -2.62 9.86
N TYR A 22 2.53 -3.47 10.89
CA TYR A 22 1.93 -3.32 12.20
C TYR A 22 2.96 -2.68 13.13
N LEU A 23 2.93 -1.35 13.24
CA LEU A 23 3.94 -0.54 13.92
C LEU A 23 4.01 -0.81 15.42
N LYS A 24 2.86 -1.10 16.03
CA LYS A 24 2.78 -1.41 17.46
C LYS A 24 3.52 -2.71 17.83
N ASP A 25 3.51 -3.67 16.91
CA ASP A 25 4.05 -5.02 17.13
C ASP A 25 5.39 -5.22 16.38
N ASP A 26 5.93 -4.17 15.75
CA ASP A 26 7.11 -4.21 14.89
C ASP A 26 7.06 -5.35 13.85
N LYS A 27 5.86 -5.65 13.34
CA LYS A 27 5.62 -6.77 12.42
C LYS A 27 5.37 -6.27 11.00
N ILE A 28 6.03 -6.89 10.03
CA ILE A 28 5.80 -6.66 8.60
C ILE A 28 5.26 -7.93 7.96
N GLU A 29 4.20 -7.79 7.17
CA GLU A 29 3.59 -8.84 6.38
C GLU A 29 3.67 -8.48 4.90
N LYS A 30 4.15 -9.43 4.10
CA LYS A 30 4.29 -9.29 2.65
C LYS A 30 3.33 -10.26 1.97
N ILE A 31 2.61 -9.78 0.95
CA ILE A 31 1.61 -10.55 0.20
C ILE A 31 1.83 -10.31 -1.29
N GLY A 32 1.77 -11.37 -2.09
CA GLY A 32 1.99 -11.29 -3.54
C GLY A 32 3.44 -11.50 -3.93
N GLU A 33 3.81 -11.00 -5.09
CA GLU A 33 5.02 -11.34 -5.82
C GLU A 33 5.75 -10.06 -6.28
N ILE A 34 6.77 -9.65 -5.54
CA ILE A 34 7.52 -8.41 -5.83
C ILE A 34 8.18 -8.43 -7.22
N ASN A 35 8.54 -9.62 -7.73
CA ASN A 35 9.13 -9.81 -9.06
C ASN A 35 8.15 -9.55 -10.23
N LYS A 36 6.85 -9.39 -9.97
CA LYS A 36 5.87 -8.94 -10.97
C LYS A 36 5.88 -7.43 -11.18
N LEU A 37 6.53 -6.66 -10.29
CA LEU A 37 6.74 -5.24 -10.48
C LEU A 37 7.84 -4.98 -11.51
N MET A 38 7.64 -3.98 -12.37
CA MET A 38 8.66 -3.56 -13.36
C MET A 38 9.95 -3.03 -12.71
N ASN A 39 9.89 -2.58 -11.45
CA ASN A 39 11.04 -2.18 -10.63
C ASN A 39 10.71 -2.47 -9.15
N GLN A 40 11.72 -2.85 -8.36
CA GLN A 40 11.61 -3.19 -6.94
C GLN A 40 12.14 -2.09 -6.01
N ASP A 41 12.78 -1.04 -6.55
CA ASP A 41 13.33 0.07 -5.77
C ASP A 41 12.27 0.77 -4.91
N LEU A 42 11.07 1.02 -5.46
CA LEU A 42 10.03 1.78 -4.75
C LEU A 42 9.55 1.06 -3.46
N PRO A 43 9.23 -0.25 -3.49
CA PRO A 43 9.04 -1.03 -2.27
C PRO A 43 10.18 -0.90 -1.25
N GLU A 44 11.44 -0.96 -1.68
CA GLU A 44 12.60 -0.88 -0.78
C GLU A 44 12.77 0.53 -0.18
N GLN A 45 12.57 1.58 -0.99
CA GLN A 45 12.67 2.97 -0.55
C GLN A 45 11.61 3.34 0.49
N LEU A 46 10.39 2.79 0.37
CA LEU A 46 9.27 3.13 1.23
C LEU A 46 9.08 2.15 2.41
N PHE A 47 9.48 0.88 2.23
CA PHE A 47 9.21 -0.20 3.18
C PHE A 47 10.40 -1.17 3.38
N GLY A 48 11.64 -0.71 3.13
CA GLY A 48 12.85 -1.54 3.22
C GLY A 48 13.10 -2.12 4.61
N ASP A 49 12.88 -1.32 5.65
CA ASP A 49 13.00 -1.72 7.06
C ASP A 49 12.01 -0.96 7.96
N LEU A 50 11.95 -1.34 9.24
CA LEU A 50 11.04 -0.74 10.22
C LEU A 50 11.32 0.74 10.49
N GLU A 51 12.57 1.20 10.39
CA GLU A 51 12.93 2.60 10.62
C GLU A 51 12.39 3.46 9.48
N ILE A 52 12.62 3.04 8.23
CA ILE A 52 12.06 3.67 7.03
C ILE A 52 10.54 3.74 7.13
N ILE A 53 9.89 2.65 7.53
CA ILE A 53 8.42 2.58 7.66
C ILE A 53 7.92 3.53 8.76
N LYS A 54 8.59 3.60 9.91
CA LYS A 54 8.24 4.53 10.99
C LYS A 54 8.38 5.99 10.54
N ASN A 55 9.45 6.29 9.81
CA ASN A 55 9.67 7.62 9.23
C ASN A 55 8.59 7.97 8.20
N LEU A 56 8.25 7.04 7.32
CA LEU A 56 7.14 7.19 6.38
C LEU A 56 5.82 7.44 7.13
N ASN A 57 5.51 6.65 8.15
CA ASN A 57 4.29 6.81 8.94
C ASN A 57 4.17 8.19 9.59
N ASN A 58 5.28 8.72 10.12
CA ASN A 58 5.36 10.04 10.73
C ASN A 58 5.20 11.15 9.67
N SER A 59 5.84 11.01 8.50
CA SER A 59 5.67 11.98 7.40
C SER A 59 4.24 12.09 6.88
N LEU A 60 3.45 11.02 7.09
CA LEU A 60 2.05 10.92 6.70
C LEU A 60 1.09 11.41 7.77
N GLU A 61 1.59 11.90 8.90
CA GLU A 61 0.76 12.53 9.91
C GLU A 61 0.09 13.78 9.33
N ASN A 62 -1.23 13.88 9.49
CA ASN A 62 -2.07 14.97 8.95
C ASN A 62 -2.18 15.06 7.42
N GLN A 63 -1.73 14.04 6.67
CA GLN A 63 -1.97 13.97 5.23
C GLN A 63 -3.31 13.30 4.91
N ASP A 64 -3.97 13.76 3.85
CA ASP A 64 -5.14 13.09 3.29
C ASP A 64 -4.74 11.73 2.69
N MET A 65 -5.57 10.71 2.95
CA MET A 65 -5.33 9.35 2.48
C MET A 65 -6.23 8.97 1.30
N PRO A 66 -5.75 8.14 0.36
CA PRO A 66 -4.41 7.56 0.33
C PRO A 66 -3.38 8.56 -0.22
N VAL A 67 -2.13 8.35 0.14
CA VAL A 67 -1.00 9.03 -0.52
C VAL A 67 -0.42 8.11 -1.57
N THR A 68 0.02 8.68 -2.70
CA THR A 68 0.51 7.89 -3.84
C THR A 68 1.93 8.27 -4.22
N TRP A 69 2.78 7.27 -4.43
CA TRP A 69 4.13 7.44 -4.98
C TRP A 69 4.24 6.69 -6.29
N LYS A 70 5.13 7.15 -7.17
CA LYS A 70 5.36 6.53 -8.47
C LYS A 70 6.83 6.60 -8.82
N GLN A 71 7.38 5.49 -9.30
CA GLN A 71 8.72 5.42 -9.87
C GLN A 71 8.64 4.64 -11.20
N GLY A 72 8.86 5.35 -12.32
CA GLY A 72 8.63 4.79 -13.65
C GLY A 72 7.18 4.35 -13.83
N LYS A 73 6.96 3.04 -14.04
CA LYS A 73 5.63 2.44 -14.17
C LYS A 73 5.08 1.87 -12.87
N VAL A 74 5.92 1.70 -11.84
CA VAL A 74 5.47 1.16 -10.55
C VAL A 74 4.84 2.27 -9.72
N LYS A 75 3.64 2.02 -9.22
CA LYS A 75 2.91 2.93 -8.34
C LYS A 75 2.72 2.25 -6.98
N CYS A 76 2.85 3.03 -5.92
CA CYS A 76 2.51 2.67 -4.56
C CYS A 76 1.29 3.50 -4.12
N LEU A 77 0.25 2.84 -3.63
CA LEU A 77 -0.80 3.47 -2.82
C LEU A 77 -0.48 3.16 -1.35
N VAL A 78 -0.30 4.20 -0.54
CA VAL A 78 -0.17 4.04 0.90
C VAL A 78 -1.47 4.42 1.57
N CYS A 79 -1.99 3.48 2.34
CA CYS A 79 -3.20 3.61 3.14
C CYS A 79 -2.85 3.49 4.63
N LYS A 80 -3.55 4.24 5.48
CA LYS A 80 -3.42 4.17 6.94
C LYS A 80 -4.77 3.83 7.58
N PRO A 81 -5.15 2.53 7.65
CA PRO A 81 -6.41 2.12 8.27
C PRO A 81 -6.52 2.45 9.76
N THR A 82 -5.38 2.51 10.47
CA THR A 82 -5.28 3.01 11.84
C THR A 82 -3.95 3.76 12.00
N SER A 83 -3.73 4.42 13.14
CA SER A 83 -2.43 5.07 13.46
C SER A 83 -1.25 4.08 13.46
N ASP A 84 -1.53 2.81 13.77
CA ASP A 84 -0.52 1.78 14.03
C ASP A 84 -0.35 0.82 12.84
N ILE A 85 -1.10 1.03 11.76
CA ILE A 85 -1.07 0.16 10.58
C ILE A 85 -0.88 1.02 9.33
N ILE A 86 0.17 0.71 8.58
CA ILE A 86 0.44 1.29 7.26
C ILE A 86 0.42 0.18 6.22
N VAL A 87 -0.26 0.41 5.10
CA VAL A 87 -0.42 -0.55 4.01
C VAL A 87 0.11 0.08 2.74
N GLY A 88 1.15 -0.49 2.15
CA GLY A 88 1.65 -0.13 0.82
C GLY A 88 1.16 -1.14 -0.21
N LEU A 89 0.38 -0.69 -1.19
CA LEU A 89 -0.10 -1.50 -2.31
C LEU A 89 0.65 -1.12 -3.59
N PHE A 90 1.34 -2.09 -4.18
CA PHE A 90 2.23 -1.89 -5.32
C PHE A 90 1.69 -2.59 -6.56
N TYR A 91 1.70 -1.88 -7.67
CA TYR A 91 1.26 -2.37 -8.97
C TYR A 91 1.90 -1.58 -10.09
N ASN A 92 1.91 -2.18 -11.29
CA ASN A 92 2.28 -1.47 -12.51
C ASN A 92 1.10 -0.63 -13.00
N GLU A 93 1.26 0.70 -13.04
CA GLU A 93 0.20 1.64 -13.40
C GLU A 93 0.21 1.97 -14.90
N TYR A 94 -0.92 1.69 -15.53
CA TYR A 94 -1.18 1.97 -16.94
C TYR A 94 -2.42 2.84 -17.15
N ARG A 95 -3.15 3.17 -16.08
CA ARG A 95 -4.35 4.02 -16.14
C ARG A 95 -3.98 5.48 -16.43
N ALA A 96 -4.95 6.23 -16.94
CA ALA A 96 -4.86 7.68 -17.04
C ALA A 96 -4.86 8.32 -15.65
N LEU A 97 -4.42 9.59 -15.55
CA LEU A 97 -4.24 10.27 -14.27
C LEU A 97 -5.51 10.32 -13.42
N PHE A 98 -6.64 10.72 -14.01
CA PHE A 98 -7.92 10.84 -13.28
C PHE A 98 -8.43 9.48 -12.79
N ASP A 99 -8.43 8.48 -13.67
CA ASP A 99 -8.78 7.10 -13.30
C ASP A 99 -7.89 6.56 -12.18
N SER A 100 -6.60 6.93 -12.19
CA SER A 100 -5.63 6.52 -11.19
C SER A 100 -5.87 7.17 -9.81
N ILE A 101 -6.46 8.37 -9.77
CA ILE A 101 -6.85 9.05 -8.54
C ILE A 101 -8.11 8.40 -7.97
N ASP A 102 -9.13 8.18 -8.81
CA ASP A 102 -10.41 7.59 -8.37
C ASP A 102 -10.20 6.15 -7.91
N PHE A 103 -9.40 5.38 -8.64
CA PHE A 103 -8.96 4.05 -8.23
C PHE A 103 -8.26 4.09 -6.86
N GLY A 104 -7.36 5.05 -6.63
CA GLY A 104 -6.69 5.20 -5.34
C GLY A 104 -7.68 5.38 -4.19
N LYS A 105 -8.64 6.30 -4.35
CA LYS A 105 -9.67 6.56 -3.33
C LYS A 105 -10.52 5.32 -3.06
N GLU A 106 -10.97 4.62 -4.10
CA GLU A 106 -11.77 3.40 -3.98
C GLU A 106 -11.01 2.32 -3.19
N ILE A 107 -9.75 2.08 -3.54
CA ILE A 107 -8.90 1.11 -2.85
C ILE A 107 -8.71 1.50 -1.38
N ASN A 108 -8.45 2.78 -1.09
CA ASN A 108 -8.30 3.24 0.28
C ASN A 108 -9.57 2.94 1.09
N THR A 109 -10.76 3.27 0.58
CA THR A 109 -12.02 2.95 1.25
C THR A 109 -12.17 1.45 1.52
N LYS A 110 -11.84 0.59 0.55
CA LYS A 110 -11.87 -0.87 0.75
C LYS A 110 -10.89 -1.33 1.83
N ILE A 111 -9.69 -0.76 1.87
CA ILE A 111 -8.69 -1.05 2.91
C ILE A 111 -9.24 -0.63 4.28
N LEU A 112 -9.74 0.60 4.41
CA LEU A 112 -10.37 1.06 5.67
C LEU A 112 -11.45 0.08 6.14
N ASN A 113 -12.33 -0.38 5.24
CA ASN A 113 -13.40 -1.33 5.55
C ASN A 113 -12.91 -2.72 5.96
N ILE A 114 -11.76 -3.19 5.47
CA ILE A 114 -11.16 -4.47 5.88
C ILE A 114 -10.67 -4.41 7.35
N TYR A 115 -10.28 -3.22 7.80
CA TYR A 115 -9.77 -2.97 9.14
C TYR A 115 -10.79 -2.35 10.11
N ALA A 116 -11.93 -1.88 9.60
CA ALA A 116 -13.09 -1.54 10.41
C ALA A 116 -13.49 -2.76 11.26
N LYS A 117 -13.78 -2.51 12.54
CA LYS A 117 -14.12 -3.54 13.52
C LYS A 117 -15.38 -4.30 13.16
#